data_AF-A0A354Z1G2-F1
#
_entry.id   AF-A0A354Z1G2-F1
#
_cell.length_a   1.000
_cell.length_b   1.000
_cell.length_c   1.000
_cell.angle_alpha   90.00
_cell.angle_beta   90.00
_cell.angle_gamma   90.00
#
_symmetry.space_group_name_H-M   'P 1'
#
loop_
_entity.id
_entity.type
_entity.pdbx_description
1 polymer ?
#
loop_
_entity_poly.entity_id
_entity_poly.type
_entity_poly.pdbx_seq_one_letter_code
_entity_poly.pdbx_strand_id
1 'polypeptide(L)'
;MDSLIKKFANNSHISGGNADFVEDLYERYLSDPDQVGADWRRYFDGLGGGAGEVAHSQVRDAIQVAAEAAARGLIAGNDSQQPGGVAKLITAYRSRGHLQANLDPLGLATKSPAPDLEIAFHGLDAADLDREFDTQAYFFGGPNRLKLKDLLGHLKATYSSSIGAEFMHITDAEQRRWLYSRLEAAAGKPGFDSTRRTRILERLTAAEGLERYLHTKYVG
;
A
#
# COMPACT_ATOMS: atom_id res chain seq x y z
N MET A 1 48.42 -25.88 -10.37
CA MET A 1 47.23 -25.68 -11.22
C MET A 1 46.53 -27.01 -11.36
N ASP A 2 45.55 -27.31 -10.51
CA ASP A 2 44.77 -28.55 -10.62
C ASP A 2 43.94 -28.52 -11.90
N SER A 3 44.25 -29.44 -12.81
CA SER A 3 43.58 -29.57 -14.11
C SER A 3 42.09 -29.83 -13.93
N LEU A 4 41.25 -29.10 -14.67
CA LEU A 4 39.80 -29.29 -14.76
C LEU A 4 39.40 -30.75 -15.02
N ILE A 5 40.24 -31.50 -15.75
CA ILE A 5 40.03 -32.93 -16.04
C ILE A 5 40.09 -33.78 -14.76
N LYS A 6 41.00 -33.47 -13.82
CA LYS A 6 41.08 -34.17 -12.53
C LYS A 6 39.87 -33.87 -11.64
N LYS A 7 39.39 -32.63 -11.64
CA LYS A 7 38.17 -32.25 -10.91
C LYS A 7 36.94 -32.95 -11.48
N PHE A 8 36.85 -33.07 -12.80
CA PHE A 8 35.74 -33.76 -13.45
C PHE A 8 35.76 -35.27 -13.15
N ALA A 9 36.93 -35.91 -13.22
CA ALA A 9 37.07 -37.33 -12.87
C ALA A 9 36.68 -37.60 -11.40
N ASN A 10 37.05 -36.69 -10.49
CA ASN A 10 36.74 -36.84 -9.07
C ASN A 10 35.26 -36.57 -8.74
N ASN A 11 34.56 -35.71 -9.48
CA ASN A 11 33.16 -35.35 -9.18
C ASN A 11 32.14 -36.01 -10.12
N SER A 12 32.58 -36.75 -11.14
CA SER A 12 31.69 -37.36 -12.13
C SER A 12 30.74 -38.41 -11.54
N HIS A 13 31.07 -39.01 -10.39
CA HIS A 13 30.26 -40.06 -9.76
C HIS A 13 29.07 -39.51 -8.95
N ILE A 14 29.15 -38.26 -8.50
CA ILE A 14 28.09 -37.53 -7.78
C ILE A 14 27.28 -36.59 -8.69
N SER A 15 27.64 -36.47 -9.97
CA SER A 15 27.02 -35.56 -10.93
C SER A 15 26.23 -36.32 -12.00
N GLY A 16 25.19 -35.69 -12.56
CA GLY A 16 24.37 -36.29 -13.62
C GLY A 16 23.30 -37.23 -13.07
N GLY A 17 23.21 -38.45 -13.60
CA GLY A 17 22.12 -39.39 -13.28
C GLY A 17 22.07 -39.90 -11.83
N ASN A 18 23.13 -39.69 -11.05
CA ASN A 18 23.17 -40.02 -9.62
C ASN A 18 22.88 -38.82 -8.72
N ALA A 19 22.67 -37.63 -9.27
CA ALA A 19 22.50 -36.41 -8.49
C ALA A 19 21.31 -36.50 -7.53
N ASP A 20 20.16 -36.98 -8.02
CA ASP A 20 18.93 -37.15 -7.22
C ASP A 20 19.15 -38.11 -6.04
N PHE A 21 19.88 -39.21 -6.26
CA PHE A 21 20.19 -40.18 -5.22
C PHE A 21 21.13 -39.59 -4.14
N VAL A 22 22.12 -38.80 -4.56
CA VAL A 22 23.05 -38.13 -3.64
C VAL A 22 22.34 -37.01 -2.87
N GLU A 23 21.42 -36.29 -3.51
CA GLU A 23 20.57 -35.28 -2.86
C GLU A 23 19.70 -35.92 -1.77
N ASP A 24 18.99 -37.01 -2.08
CA ASP A 24 18.20 -37.77 -1.09
C ASP A 24 19.04 -38.27 0.09
N LEU A 25 20.27 -38.72 -0.19
CA LEU A 25 21.19 -39.20 0.84
C LEU A 25 21.72 -38.05 1.72
N TYR A 26 21.94 -36.89 1.12
CA TYR A 26 22.35 -35.68 1.84
C TYR A 26 21.21 -35.10 2.68
N GLU A 27 19.97 -35.12 2.19
CA GLU A 27 18.81 -34.73 3.00
C GLU A 27 18.67 -35.61 4.25
N ARG A 28 18.88 -36.93 4.11
CA ARG A 28 18.89 -37.85 5.26
C ARG A 28 20.02 -37.51 6.22
N TYR A 29 21.22 -37.23 5.72
CA TYR A 29 22.35 -36.80 6.54
C TYR A 29 22.05 -35.50 7.32
N LEU A 30 21.41 -34.51 6.70
CA LEU A 30 21.00 -33.27 7.37
C LEU A 30 19.91 -33.50 8.43
N SER A 31 19.03 -34.48 8.23
CA SER A 31 18.01 -34.84 9.22
C SER A 31 18.57 -35.65 10.41
N ASP A 32 19.45 -36.61 10.13
CA ASP A 32 20.08 -37.50 11.09
C ASP A 32 21.32 -38.17 10.45
N PRO A 33 22.54 -37.77 10.86
CA PRO A 33 23.78 -38.35 10.36
C PRO A 33 23.90 -39.87 10.58
N ASP A 34 23.16 -40.44 11.53
CA ASP A 34 23.18 -41.87 11.84
C ASP A 34 22.43 -42.75 10.83
N GLN A 35 21.57 -42.15 10.00
CA GLN A 35 20.81 -42.86 8.97
C GLN A 35 21.60 -43.10 7.68
N VAL A 36 22.81 -42.54 7.60
CA VAL A 36 23.69 -42.64 6.43
C VAL A 36 24.90 -43.52 6.76
N GLY A 37 25.31 -44.34 5.78
CA GLY A 37 26.46 -45.22 5.90
C GLY A 37 27.75 -44.46 6.24
N ALA A 38 28.66 -45.12 6.97
CA ALA A 38 29.86 -44.48 7.53
C ALA A 38 30.75 -43.79 6.47
N ASP A 39 30.82 -44.34 5.25
CA ASP A 39 31.60 -43.76 4.16
C ASP A 39 31.01 -42.44 3.64
N TRP A 40 29.69 -42.36 3.56
CA TRP A 40 28.96 -41.16 3.13
C TRP A 40 28.93 -40.09 4.22
N ARG A 41 28.84 -40.49 5.49
CA ARG A 41 28.97 -39.57 6.61
C ARG A 41 30.32 -38.84 6.59
N ARG A 42 31.42 -39.59 6.46
CA ARG A 42 32.76 -39.01 6.33
C ARG A 42 32.89 -38.09 5.12
N TYR A 43 32.24 -38.45 4.01
CA TYR A 43 32.22 -37.63 2.80
C TYR A 43 31.52 -36.29 3.03
N PHE A 44 30.34 -36.27 3.64
CA PHE A 44 29.60 -35.03 3.95
C PHE A 44 30.22 -34.21 5.08
N ASP A 45 30.81 -34.86 6.09
CA ASP A 45 31.60 -34.20 7.13
C ASP A 45 32.78 -33.43 6.50
N GLY A 46 33.43 -34.02 5.49
CA GLY A 46 34.52 -33.40 4.73
C GLY A 46 34.10 -32.20 3.88
N LEU A 47 32.82 -32.04 3.59
CA LEU A 47 32.24 -30.89 2.86
C LEU A 47 31.78 -29.75 3.78
N GLY A 48 31.91 -29.91 5.10
CA GLY A 48 31.48 -28.90 6.09
C GLY A 48 30.28 -29.32 6.94
N GLY A 49 29.85 -30.57 6.84
CA GLY A 49 28.91 -31.20 7.77
C GLY A 49 27.54 -30.53 7.88
N GLY A 50 27.09 -29.84 6.83
CA GLY A 50 25.78 -29.20 6.80
C GLY A 50 25.61 -28.01 7.76
N ALA A 51 26.70 -27.40 8.25
CA ALA A 51 26.62 -26.29 9.20
C ALA A 51 25.87 -25.08 8.58
N GLY A 52 24.59 -24.93 8.92
CA GLY A 52 23.71 -23.88 8.42
C GLY A 52 22.86 -24.25 7.21
N GLU A 53 22.94 -25.49 6.71
CA GLU A 53 22.09 -25.99 5.64
C GLU A 53 20.84 -26.67 6.20
N VAL A 54 19.71 -26.48 5.53
CA VAL A 54 18.41 -27.02 5.93
C VAL A 54 17.96 -28.01 4.86
N ALA A 55 17.40 -29.15 5.29
CA ALA A 55 16.88 -30.15 4.36
C ALA A 55 15.79 -29.53 3.44
N HIS A 56 15.94 -29.71 2.13
CA HIS A 56 15.02 -29.10 1.16
C HIS A 56 13.59 -29.62 1.29
N SER A 57 13.39 -30.88 1.72
CA SER A 57 12.08 -31.43 2.10
C SER A 57 11.36 -30.56 3.12
N GLN A 58 12.01 -30.12 4.20
CA GLN A 58 11.38 -29.26 5.22
C GLN A 58 10.97 -27.89 4.66
N VAL A 59 11.77 -27.33 3.75
CA VAL A 59 11.45 -26.07 3.07
C VAL A 59 10.28 -26.25 2.10
N ARG A 60 10.24 -27.36 1.35
CA ARG A 60 9.14 -27.69 0.44
C ARG A 60 7.82 -27.89 1.19
N ASP A 61 7.86 -28.60 2.31
CA ASP A 61 6.68 -28.82 3.16
C ASP A 61 6.17 -27.50 3.75
N ALA A 62 7.08 -26.64 4.23
CA ALA A 62 6.71 -25.32 4.75
C ALA A 62 6.09 -24.42 3.66
N ILE A 63 6.62 -24.45 2.43
CA ILE A 63 6.05 -23.73 1.29
C ILE A 63 4.70 -24.29 0.90
N GLN A 64 4.52 -25.62 0.91
CA GLN A 64 3.24 -26.24 0.58
C GLN A 64 2.16 -25.92 1.63
N VAL A 65 2.46 -26.03 2.92
CA VAL A 65 1.55 -25.63 3.99
C VAL A 65 1.22 -24.14 3.88
N ALA A 66 2.20 -23.32 3.53
CA ALA A 66 1.96 -21.90 3.29
C ALA A 66 1.06 -21.65 2.07
N ALA A 67 1.28 -22.35 0.96
CA ALA A 67 0.45 -22.25 -0.23
C ALA A 67 -0.99 -22.71 0.02
N GLU A 68 -1.17 -23.80 0.78
CA GLU A 68 -2.49 -24.31 1.17
C GLU A 68 -3.23 -23.35 2.11
N ALA A 69 -2.52 -22.75 3.07
CA ALA A 69 -3.11 -21.75 3.96
C ALA A 69 -3.38 -20.42 3.24
N ALA A 70 -2.58 -20.03 2.24
CA ALA A 70 -2.85 -18.89 1.35
C ALA A 70 -4.08 -19.16 0.45
N ALA A 71 -4.21 -20.37 -0.10
CA ALA A 71 -5.37 -20.80 -0.87
C ALA A 71 -6.66 -20.84 -0.01
N ARG A 72 -6.54 -21.13 1.29
CA ARG A 72 -7.64 -21.06 2.26
C ARG A 72 -7.89 -19.65 2.83
N GLY A 73 -7.15 -18.64 2.37
CA GLY A 73 -7.28 -17.26 2.86
C GLY A 73 -6.86 -17.05 4.32
N LEU A 74 -6.16 -18.03 4.91
CA LEU A 74 -5.71 -18.02 6.31
C LEU A 74 -4.28 -17.47 6.47
N ILE A 75 -3.53 -17.35 5.37
CA ILE A 75 -2.36 -16.46 5.34
C ILE A 75 -2.84 -15.10 4.86
N ALA A 76 -3.31 -14.30 5.82
CA ALA A 76 -3.07 -12.87 5.76
C ALA A 76 -1.56 -12.71 5.52
N GLY A 77 -1.17 -12.11 4.40
CA GLY A 77 0.23 -11.96 4.00
C GLY A 77 1.06 -11.42 5.17
N ASN A 78 1.91 -12.27 5.74
CA ASN A 78 2.77 -11.89 6.84
C ASN A 78 3.74 -10.80 6.35
N ASP A 79 3.51 -9.60 6.87
CA ASP A 79 4.52 -8.83 7.57
C ASP A 79 5.79 -8.46 6.78
N SER A 80 5.58 -7.96 5.57
CA SER A 80 6.25 -6.70 5.26
C SER A 80 5.26 -5.59 5.54
N GLN A 81 5.55 -4.81 6.58
CA GLN A 81 5.44 -3.36 6.54
C GLN A 81 5.02 -2.90 5.13
N GLN A 82 3.75 -2.54 4.92
CA GLN A 82 3.34 -1.82 3.72
C GLN A 82 3.25 -0.33 4.09
N PRO A 83 4.38 0.38 4.37
CA PRO A 83 4.35 1.84 4.45
C PRO A 83 3.83 2.44 3.13
N GLY A 84 3.80 1.65 2.04
CA GLY A 84 3.18 2.01 0.78
C GLY A 84 1.65 2.03 0.75
N GLY A 85 0.92 1.29 1.61
CA GLY A 85 -0.55 1.22 1.55
C GLY A 85 -1.20 2.59 1.81
N VAL A 86 -0.77 3.25 2.87
CA VAL A 86 -1.23 4.61 3.22
C VAL A 86 -0.78 5.64 2.18
N ALA A 87 0.45 5.54 1.66
CA ALA A 87 0.94 6.44 0.61
C ALA A 87 0.14 6.29 -0.71
N LYS A 88 -0.24 5.06 -1.08
CA LYS A 88 -1.12 4.77 -2.22
C LYS A 88 -2.52 5.34 -1.99
N LEU A 89 -3.08 5.19 -0.79
CA LEU A 89 -4.37 5.78 -0.42
C LEU A 89 -4.35 7.31 -0.56
N ILE A 90 -3.34 7.99 -0.03
CA ILE A 90 -3.18 9.45 -0.17
C ILE A 90 -3.11 9.85 -1.65
N THR A 91 -2.35 9.10 -2.45
CA THR A 91 -2.23 9.34 -3.89
C THR A 91 -3.55 9.11 -4.64
N ALA A 92 -4.33 8.11 -4.24
CA ALA A 92 -5.65 7.86 -4.79
C ALA A 92 -6.60 9.03 -4.48
N TYR A 93 -6.63 9.53 -3.25
CA TYR A 93 -7.42 10.70 -2.88
C TYR A 93 -7.03 11.97 -3.66
N ARG A 94 -5.73 12.20 -3.87
CA ARG A 94 -5.25 13.34 -4.68
C ARG A 94 -5.65 13.26 -6.15
N SER A 95 -5.65 12.05 -6.72
CA SER A 95 -5.96 11.86 -8.14
C SER A 95 -7.45 11.74 -8.42
N ARG A 96 -8.20 11.05 -7.58
CA ARG A 96 -9.59 10.62 -7.84
C ARG A 96 -10.58 11.01 -6.74
N GLY A 97 -10.14 11.69 -5.67
CA GLY A 97 -11.02 12.14 -4.59
C GLY A 97 -12.16 13.04 -5.06
N HIS A 98 -11.94 13.80 -6.14
CA HIS A 98 -12.94 14.65 -6.79
C HIS A 98 -14.17 13.87 -7.28
N LEU A 99 -14.02 12.59 -7.64
CA LEU A 99 -15.14 11.73 -8.07
C LEU A 99 -16.17 11.50 -6.96
N GLN A 100 -15.74 11.58 -5.70
CA GLN A 100 -16.60 11.42 -4.54
C GLN A 100 -16.98 12.77 -3.89
N ALA A 101 -16.53 13.90 -4.43
CA ALA A 101 -16.86 15.23 -3.92
C ALA A 101 -18.38 15.50 -4.01
N ASN A 102 -18.87 16.32 -3.08
CA ASN A 102 -20.25 16.78 -3.04
C ASN A 102 -20.40 18.08 -3.82
N LEU A 103 -20.47 17.96 -5.15
CA LEU A 103 -20.51 19.11 -6.07
C LEU A 103 -21.93 19.50 -6.47
N ASP A 104 -22.87 18.56 -6.44
CA ASP A 104 -24.24 18.79 -6.86
C ASP A 104 -25.09 19.26 -5.67
N PRO A 105 -25.53 20.53 -5.63
CA PRO A 105 -26.38 21.04 -4.55
C PRO A 105 -27.80 20.43 -4.56
N LEU A 106 -28.24 19.86 -5.69
CA LEU A 106 -29.56 19.24 -5.83
C LEU A 106 -29.54 17.74 -5.52
N GLY A 107 -28.35 17.12 -5.49
CA GLY A 107 -28.18 15.69 -5.20
C GLY A 107 -28.79 14.74 -6.23
N LEU A 108 -28.91 15.19 -7.48
CA LEU A 108 -29.45 14.42 -8.60
C LEU A 108 -28.37 13.56 -9.28
N ALA A 109 -27.12 14.03 -9.26
CA ALA A 109 -26.00 13.35 -9.89
C ALA A 109 -25.63 12.05 -9.15
N THR A 110 -25.60 10.94 -9.89
CA THR A 110 -25.07 9.67 -9.38
C THR A 110 -23.55 9.71 -9.39
N LYS A 111 -22.92 9.47 -8.23
CA LYS A 111 -21.45 9.42 -8.13
C LYS A 111 -20.89 8.15 -8.77
N SER A 112 -19.82 8.30 -9.53
CA SER A 112 -19.09 7.16 -10.10
C SER A 112 -18.47 6.32 -8.98
N PRO A 113 -18.49 4.98 -9.09
CA PRO A 113 -17.81 4.12 -8.13
C PRO A 113 -16.30 4.40 -8.15
N ALA A 114 -15.72 4.59 -6.97
CA ALA A 114 -14.30 4.86 -6.79
C ALA A 114 -13.72 3.87 -5.77
N PRO A 115 -13.54 2.59 -6.17
CA PRO A 115 -13.04 1.55 -5.26
C PRO A 115 -11.62 1.84 -4.77
N ASP A 116 -10.86 2.63 -5.52
CA ASP A 116 -9.52 3.10 -5.19
C ASP A 116 -9.48 4.05 -3.98
N LEU A 117 -10.62 4.60 -3.54
CA LEU A 117 -10.70 5.41 -2.32
C LEU A 117 -10.99 4.58 -1.06
N GLU A 118 -11.31 3.30 -1.22
CA GLU A 118 -11.57 2.39 -0.10
C GLU A 118 -10.25 1.84 0.47
N ILE A 119 -10.17 1.75 1.80
CA ILE A 119 -8.97 1.26 2.49
C ILE A 119 -8.63 -0.19 2.13
N ALA A 120 -9.67 -1.02 1.89
CA ALA A 120 -9.53 -2.42 1.51
C ALA A 120 -8.79 -2.60 0.18
N PHE A 121 -8.95 -1.65 -0.76
CA PHE A 121 -8.24 -1.67 -2.04
C PHE A 121 -6.72 -1.53 -1.87
N HIS A 122 -6.27 -0.90 -0.79
CA HIS A 122 -4.85 -0.70 -0.48
C HIS A 122 -4.29 -1.74 0.49
N GLY A 123 -5.05 -2.81 0.76
CA GLY A 123 -4.65 -3.86 1.71
C GLY A 123 -4.67 -3.40 3.17
N LEU A 124 -5.45 -2.37 3.48
CA LEU A 124 -5.70 -1.89 4.84
C LEU A 124 -7.08 -2.36 5.30
N ASP A 125 -7.20 -2.74 6.57
CA ASP A 125 -8.46 -3.24 7.13
C ASP A 125 -9.03 -2.32 8.21
N ALA A 126 -10.14 -2.75 8.82
CA ALA A 126 -10.77 -2.00 9.91
C ALA A 126 -9.93 -2.00 11.20
N ALA A 127 -9.08 -3.01 11.42
CA ALA A 127 -8.19 -3.06 12.59
C ALA A 127 -7.07 -2.02 12.48
N ASP A 128 -6.70 -1.63 11.26
CA ASP A 128 -5.71 -0.59 11.01
C ASP A 128 -6.20 0.84 11.30
N LEU A 129 -7.52 1.06 11.43
CA LEU A 129 -8.10 2.39 11.60
C LEU A 129 -7.57 3.14 12.83
N ASP A 130 -7.30 2.42 13.92
CA ASP A 130 -6.79 2.98 15.16
C ASP A 130 -5.26 2.95 15.27
N ARG A 131 -4.56 2.34 14.31
CA ARG A 131 -3.09 2.35 14.24
C ARG A 131 -2.59 3.72 13.78
N GLU A 132 -1.46 4.13 14.34
CA GLU A 132 -0.76 5.35 13.93
C GLU A 132 0.20 5.07 12.78
N PHE A 133 0.15 5.93 11.78
CA PHE A 133 1.02 5.90 10.61
C PHE A 133 1.85 7.17 10.54
N ASP A 134 3.07 7.05 10.01
CA ASP A 134 3.90 8.21 9.69
C ASP A 134 3.35 8.89 8.44
N THR A 135 2.85 10.11 8.63
CA THR A 135 2.25 10.94 7.57
C THR A 135 3.19 12.06 7.13
N GLN A 136 4.36 12.23 7.76
CA GLN A 136 5.26 13.36 7.52
C GLN A 136 5.73 13.44 6.06
N ALA A 137 5.99 12.29 5.44
CA ALA A 137 6.45 12.23 4.06
C ALA A 137 5.35 12.55 3.03
N TYR A 138 4.07 12.50 3.43
CA TYR A 138 2.96 12.44 2.49
C TYR A 138 1.83 13.44 2.76
N PHE A 139 1.72 14.01 3.95
CA PHE A 139 0.66 14.97 4.31
C PHE A 139 1.27 16.30 4.74
N PHE A 140 1.03 17.35 3.96
CA PHE A 140 1.63 18.66 4.18
C PHE A 140 0.82 19.47 5.21
N GLY A 141 1.47 19.84 6.33
CA GLY A 141 0.89 20.74 7.34
C GLY A 141 0.11 20.06 8.47
N GLY A 142 0.12 18.72 8.54
CA GLY A 142 -0.42 17.97 9.68
C GLY A 142 0.66 17.42 10.61
N PRO A 143 0.27 16.79 11.73
CA PRO A 143 1.21 16.14 12.64
C PRO A 143 1.94 14.97 11.96
N ASN A 144 3.16 14.68 12.42
CA ASN A 144 4.02 13.65 11.81
C ASN A 144 3.43 12.24 11.90
N ARG A 145 2.58 11.99 12.90
CA ARG A 145 1.84 10.74 13.05
C ARG A 145 0.37 11.01 13.22
N LEU A 146 -0.44 10.24 12.50
CA LEU A 146 -1.90 10.27 12.56
C LEU A 146 -2.44 8.86 12.59
N LYS A 147 -3.56 8.66 13.29
CA LYS A 147 -4.35 7.45 13.14
C LYS A 147 -4.93 7.38 11.73
N LEU A 148 -5.04 6.19 11.17
CA LEU A 148 -5.58 6.02 9.81
C LEU A 148 -7.00 6.61 9.68
N LYS A 149 -7.84 6.49 10.72
CA LYS A 149 -9.17 7.11 10.75
C LYS A 149 -9.14 8.64 10.61
N ASP A 150 -8.19 9.29 11.30
CA ASP A 150 -8.07 10.74 11.33
C ASP A 150 -7.49 11.24 9.98
N LEU A 151 -6.52 10.50 9.44
CA LEU A 151 -5.99 10.73 8.10
C LEU A 151 -7.10 10.62 7.02
N LEU A 152 -7.91 9.57 7.07
CA LEU A 152 -9.03 9.39 6.15
C LEU A 152 -10.05 10.53 6.26
N GLY A 153 -10.34 10.99 7.49
CA GLY A 153 -11.16 12.16 7.75
C GLY A 153 -10.61 13.42 7.08
N HIS A 154 -9.31 13.68 7.20
CA HIS A 154 -8.64 14.82 6.56
C HIS A 154 -8.66 14.72 5.02
N LEU A 155 -8.37 13.55 4.46
CA LEU A 155 -8.39 13.33 3.01
C LEU A 155 -9.79 13.55 2.43
N LYS A 156 -10.83 13.01 3.08
CA LYS A 156 -12.23 13.23 2.70
C LYS A 156 -12.63 14.70 2.79
N ALA A 157 -12.25 15.39 3.87
CA ALA A 157 -12.53 16.80 4.04
C ALA A 157 -11.83 17.68 2.98
N THR A 158 -10.65 17.27 2.53
CA THR A 158 -9.83 18.02 1.57
C THR A 158 -10.23 17.79 0.12
N TYR A 159 -10.42 16.53 -0.28
CA TYR A 159 -10.58 16.14 -1.68
C TYR A 159 -11.99 15.67 -2.07
N SER A 160 -12.84 15.34 -1.09
CA SER A 160 -14.18 14.76 -1.32
C SER A 160 -15.30 15.51 -0.58
N SER A 161 -15.07 16.77 -0.23
CA SER A 161 -16.05 17.65 0.40
C SER A 161 -16.79 18.47 -0.67
N SER A 162 -17.12 19.73 -0.40
CA SER A 162 -17.76 20.66 -1.34
C SER A 162 -16.84 21.17 -2.47
N ILE A 163 -15.59 20.69 -2.53
CA ILE A 163 -14.61 21.07 -3.54
C ILE A 163 -14.04 19.78 -4.13
N GLY A 164 -14.09 19.64 -5.45
CA GLY A 164 -13.47 18.56 -6.22
C GLY A 164 -12.21 19.10 -6.89
N ALA A 165 -11.04 18.79 -6.33
CA ALA A 165 -9.78 19.28 -6.86
C ALA A 165 -9.20 18.31 -7.91
N GLU A 166 -9.03 18.81 -9.14
CA GLU A 166 -8.41 18.09 -10.25
C GLU A 166 -7.12 18.78 -10.67
N PHE A 167 -5.98 18.22 -10.30
CA PHE A 167 -4.69 18.87 -10.56
C PHE A 167 -3.53 17.88 -10.77
N MET A 168 -3.75 16.59 -10.55
CA MET A 168 -2.72 15.57 -10.74
C MET A 168 -2.25 15.42 -12.19
N HIS A 169 -3.00 15.97 -13.16
CA HIS A 169 -2.63 16.02 -14.58
C HIS A 169 -1.54 17.07 -14.88
N ILE A 170 -1.28 18.02 -13.96
CA ILE A 170 -0.20 19.00 -14.10
C ILE A 170 1.14 18.26 -14.10
N THR A 171 2.00 18.52 -15.07
CA THR A 171 3.31 17.84 -15.21
C THR A 171 4.37 18.42 -14.28
N ASP A 172 4.32 19.73 -14.01
CA ASP A 172 5.23 20.45 -13.12
C ASP A 172 5.07 20.01 -11.66
N ALA A 173 6.17 19.52 -11.07
CA ALA A 173 6.20 19.02 -9.71
C ALA A 173 6.09 20.14 -8.65
N GLU A 174 6.61 21.34 -8.92
CA GLU A 174 6.57 22.46 -7.99
C GLU A 174 5.14 22.96 -7.85
N GLN A 175 4.42 23.10 -8.96
CA GLN A 175 3.01 23.49 -8.97
C GLN A 175 2.13 22.47 -8.23
N ARG A 176 2.32 21.17 -8.47
CA ARG A 176 1.61 20.13 -7.72
C ARG A 176 1.90 20.21 -6.22
N ARG A 177 3.17 20.41 -5.85
CA ARG A 177 3.57 20.50 -4.43
C ARG A 177 3.00 21.72 -3.73
N TRP A 178 2.92 22.85 -4.44
CA TRP A 178 2.24 24.04 -3.95
C TRP A 178 0.75 23.78 -3.69
N LEU A 179 0.07 23.09 -4.60
CA LEU A 179 -1.34 22.71 -4.42
C LEU A 179 -1.55 21.73 -3.25
N TYR A 180 -0.69 20.71 -3.09
CA TYR A 180 -0.75 19.82 -1.93
C TYR A 180 -0.70 20.62 -0.63
N SER A 181 0.31 21.49 -0.49
CA SER A 181 0.51 22.31 0.70
C SER A 181 -0.70 23.20 1.01
N ARG A 182 -1.27 23.86 0.00
CA ARG A 182 -2.43 24.75 0.20
C ARG A 182 -3.70 24.00 0.57
N LEU A 183 -4.00 22.89 -0.11
CA LEU A 183 -5.24 22.14 0.11
C LEU A 183 -5.20 21.37 1.43
N GLU A 184 -4.10 20.65 1.70
CA GLU A 184 -3.97 19.81 2.89
C GLU A 184 -3.82 20.64 4.17
N ALA A 185 -3.15 21.80 4.12
CA ALA A 185 -3.09 22.71 5.27
C ALA A 185 -4.47 23.30 5.64
N ALA A 186 -5.36 23.50 4.66
CA ALA A 186 -6.71 23.96 4.92
C ALA A 186 -7.61 22.83 5.46
N ALA A 187 -7.34 21.57 5.11
CA ALA A 187 -8.10 20.39 5.54
C ALA A 187 -9.63 20.54 5.39
N GLY A 188 -10.08 21.18 4.30
CA GLY A 188 -11.50 21.48 4.05
C GLY A 188 -12.09 22.62 4.88
N LYS A 189 -11.29 23.28 5.73
CA LYS A 189 -11.69 24.43 6.57
C LYS A 189 -10.94 25.68 6.12
N PRO A 190 -11.57 26.58 5.33
CA PRO A 190 -10.89 27.75 4.76
C PRO A 190 -10.56 28.87 5.78
N GLY A 191 -10.77 28.65 7.08
CA GLY A 191 -10.39 29.60 8.13
C GLY A 191 -11.12 30.94 8.10
N PHE A 192 -12.35 31.01 7.59
CA PHE A 192 -13.10 32.27 7.55
C PHE A 192 -13.53 32.74 8.95
N ASP A 193 -13.20 33.98 9.27
CA ASP A 193 -13.68 34.71 10.45
C ASP A 193 -15.15 35.10 10.33
N SER A 194 -15.75 35.52 11.44
CA SER A 194 -17.17 35.91 11.48
C SER A 194 -17.47 37.06 10.52
N THR A 195 -16.62 38.07 10.46
CA THR A 195 -16.77 39.22 9.57
C THR A 195 -16.84 38.80 8.10
N ARG A 196 -15.93 37.92 7.65
CA ARG A 196 -15.95 37.43 6.27
C ARG A 196 -17.17 36.57 5.98
N ARG A 197 -17.62 35.75 6.94
CA ARG A 197 -18.85 34.95 6.80
C ARG A 197 -20.07 35.86 6.63
N THR A 198 -20.21 36.90 7.45
CA THR A 198 -21.29 37.88 7.33
C THR A 198 -21.24 38.58 5.97
N ARG A 199 -20.06 39.01 5.52
CA ARG A 199 -19.90 39.66 4.21
C ARG A 199 -20.25 38.74 3.03
N ILE A 200 -19.94 37.44 3.12
CA ILE A 200 -20.34 36.46 2.09
C ILE A 200 -21.86 36.33 2.06
N LEU A 201 -22.49 36.21 3.24
CA LEU A 201 -23.95 36.13 3.35
C LEU A 201 -24.64 37.38 2.78
N GLU A 202 -24.17 38.58 3.13
CA GLU A 202 -24.68 39.84 2.60
C GLU A 202 -24.64 39.88 1.06
N ARG A 203 -23.54 39.40 0.46
CA ARG A 203 -23.40 39.34 -1.00
C ARG A 203 -24.35 38.33 -1.64
N LEU A 204 -24.55 37.18 -1.03
CA LEU A 204 -25.50 36.17 -1.52
C LEU A 204 -26.94 36.72 -1.45
N THR A 205 -27.31 37.35 -0.32
CA THR A 205 -28.63 37.98 -0.14
C THR A 205 -28.85 39.13 -1.14
N ALA A 206 -27.82 39.94 -1.40
CA ALA A 206 -27.91 41.01 -2.38
C ALA A 206 -28.12 40.48 -3.82
N ALA A 207 -27.40 39.41 -4.18
CA ALA A 207 -27.57 38.75 -5.47
C ALA A 207 -28.98 38.17 -5.64
N GLU A 208 -29.47 37.40 -4.65
CA GLU A 208 -30.83 36.85 -4.68
C GLU A 208 -31.91 37.96 -4.70
N GLY A 209 -31.73 38.99 -3.87
CA GLY A 209 -32.66 40.11 -3.80
C GLY A 209 -32.77 40.88 -5.12
N LEU A 210 -31.64 41.07 -5.81
CA LEU A 210 -31.63 41.69 -7.13
C LEU A 210 -32.40 40.84 -8.15
N GLU A 211 -32.15 39.54 -8.22
CA GLU A 211 -32.86 38.62 -9.13
C GLU A 211 -34.37 38.62 -8.88
N ARG A 212 -34.79 38.52 -7.61
CA ARG A 212 -36.22 38.59 -7.25
C ARG A 212 -36.86 39.92 -7.65
N TYR A 213 -36.14 41.04 -7.46
CA TYR A 213 -36.64 42.36 -7.82
C TYR A 213 -36.80 42.50 -9.33
N LEU A 214 -35.80 42.08 -10.11
CA LEU A 214 -35.85 42.13 -11.57
C LEU A 214 -37.01 41.29 -12.10
N HIS A 215 -37.16 40.05 -11.62
CA HIS A 215 -38.25 39.16 -12.00
C HIS A 215 -39.64 39.74 -11.67
N THR A 216 -39.76 40.50 -10.58
CA THR A 216 -41.03 41.12 -10.20
C THR A 216 -41.34 42.37 -11.03
N LYS A 217 -40.32 43.19 -11.30
CA LYS A 217 -40.50 44.50 -11.94
C LYS A 217 -40.53 44.43 -13.47
N TYR A 218 -39.77 43.52 -14.05
CA TYR A 218 -39.66 43.33 -15.48
C TYR A 218 -40.08 41.90 -15.80
N VAL A 219 -41.38 41.72 -16.07
CA VAL A 219 -41.94 40.42 -16.43
C VAL A 219 -41.63 40.13 -17.90
N GLY A 220 -40.75 39.16 -18.15
CA GLY A 220 -40.27 38.75 -19.48
C GLY A 220 -38.86 38.17 -19.39
#